data_AF-A0A183GA68-F1
#
_entry.id   AF-A0A183GA68-F1
#
_cell.length_a   1.000
_cell.length_b   1.000
_cell.length_c   1.000
_cell.angle_alpha   90.00
_cell.angle_beta   90.00
_cell.angle_gamma   90.00
#
_symmetry.space_group_name_H-M   'P 1'
#
loop_
_entity.id
_entity.type
_entity.pdbx_description
1 polymer ?
#
loop_
_entity_poly.entity_id
_entity_poly.type
_entity_poly.pdbx_seq_one_letter_code
_entity_poly.pdbx_strand_id
1 'polypeptide(L)'
;MQCVASHKDTRGPFLQAHIPLYLYPFLHTTKTSRSFEYLRLTSLGVIGALVKTDEKEVISFLLSTEIIPLCLRIMEQGTELSKTVATFILQKILLDDTGLSYICQTYERFSHVAMILGKMVMKLSRDPSSRLLKHVIRCYSRLSDNPR
;
A
#
# COMPACT_ATOMS: atom_id res chain seq x y z
N MET A 1 -4.13 -15.26 -9.64
CA MET A 1 -4.86 -14.13 -9.02
C MET A 1 -4.46 -12.77 -9.59
N GLN A 2 -3.18 -12.41 -9.67
CA GLN A 2 -2.77 -11.08 -10.18
C GLN A 2 -3.28 -10.77 -11.61
N CYS A 3 -3.27 -11.75 -12.52
CA CYS A 3 -3.83 -11.59 -13.88
C CYS A 3 -5.34 -11.28 -13.84
N VAL A 4 -6.10 -11.98 -12.98
CA VAL A 4 -7.55 -11.77 -12.79
C VAL A 4 -7.84 -10.38 -12.23
N ALA A 5 -7.04 -9.92 -11.26
CA ALA A 5 -7.11 -8.56 -10.71
C ALA A 5 -6.76 -7.48 -11.77
N SER A 6 -5.87 -7.79 -12.71
CA SER A 6 -5.42 -6.83 -13.73
C SER A 6 -6.41 -6.72 -14.89
N HIS A 7 -7.11 -7.80 -15.24
CA HIS A 7 -7.99 -7.84 -16.40
C HIS A 7 -9.32 -7.11 -16.16
N LYS A 8 -9.71 -6.23 -17.09
CA LYS A 8 -10.86 -5.33 -16.95
C LYS A 8 -12.16 -6.08 -16.64
N ASP A 9 -12.42 -7.17 -17.35
CA ASP A 9 -13.69 -7.89 -17.26
C ASP A 9 -13.81 -8.78 -16.01
N THR A 10 -12.69 -9.16 -15.40
CA THR A 10 -12.69 -10.06 -14.24
C THR A 10 -12.45 -9.35 -12.92
N ARG A 11 -11.96 -8.10 -12.95
CA ARG A 11 -11.62 -7.33 -11.75
C ARG A 11 -12.83 -7.01 -10.89
N GLY A 12 -13.93 -6.56 -11.50
CA GLY A 12 -15.18 -6.27 -10.79
C GLY A 12 -15.68 -7.51 -10.03
N PRO A 13 -15.91 -8.65 -10.71
CA PRO A 13 -16.26 -9.91 -10.04
C PRO A 13 -15.25 -10.34 -8.97
N PHE A 14 -13.95 -10.15 -9.20
CA PHE A 14 -12.90 -10.48 -8.23
C PHE A 14 -13.00 -9.65 -6.94
N LEU A 15 -13.33 -8.35 -7.05
CA LEU A 15 -13.54 -7.45 -5.93
C LEU A 15 -14.85 -7.74 -5.20
N GLN A 16 -15.95 -7.94 -5.94
CA GLN A 16 -17.27 -8.29 -5.39
C GLN A 16 -17.27 -9.63 -4.64
N ALA A 17 -16.48 -10.59 -5.10
CA ALA A 17 -16.28 -11.86 -4.41
C ALA A 17 -15.38 -11.75 -3.15
N HIS A 18 -14.91 -10.55 -2.80
CA HIS A 18 -14.04 -10.29 -1.66
C HIS A 18 -12.75 -11.15 -1.63
N ILE A 19 -12.31 -11.67 -2.78
CA ILE A 19 -11.13 -12.53 -2.90
C ILE A 19 -9.85 -11.87 -2.33
N PRO A 20 -9.61 -10.54 -2.47
CA PRO A 20 -8.44 -9.90 -1.87
C PRO A 20 -8.30 -10.13 -0.36
N LEU A 21 -9.40 -10.33 0.38
CA LEU A 21 -9.36 -10.54 1.84
C LEU A 21 -8.65 -11.84 2.23
N TYR A 22 -8.70 -12.87 1.38
CA TYR A 22 -7.97 -14.12 1.60
C TYR A 22 -6.45 -13.95 1.56
N LEU A 23 -5.95 -12.81 1.05
CA LEU A 23 -4.52 -12.50 1.02
C LEU A 23 -4.05 -11.79 2.30
N TYR A 24 -4.95 -11.24 3.10
CA TYR A 24 -4.59 -10.44 4.27
C TYR A 24 -3.88 -11.27 5.35
N PRO A 25 -4.27 -12.53 5.63
CA PRO A 25 -3.51 -13.41 6.51
C PRO A 25 -2.05 -13.57 6.07
N PHE A 26 -1.77 -13.61 4.76
CA PHE A 26 -0.41 -13.69 4.24
C PHE A 26 0.38 -12.40 4.46
N LEU A 27 -0.25 -11.25 4.27
CA LEU A 27 0.33 -9.93 4.55
C LEU A 27 0.61 -9.71 6.04
N HIS A 28 -0.16 -10.36 6.93
CA HIS A 28 0.05 -10.30 8.38
C HIS A 28 1.26 -11.10 8.88
N THR A 29 1.78 -12.05 8.09
CA THR A 29 2.89 -12.90 8.51
C THR A 29 4.14 -12.06 8.83
N THR A 30 4.84 -12.41 9.92
CA THR A 30 6.04 -11.69 10.38
C THR A 30 7.33 -12.48 10.20
N LYS A 31 7.24 -13.76 9.81
CA LYS A 31 8.41 -14.62 9.56
C LYS A 31 9.23 -14.04 8.41
N THR A 32 10.54 -13.94 8.60
CA THR A 32 11.51 -13.36 7.64
C THR A 32 12.18 -14.40 6.75
N SER A 33 11.78 -15.67 6.83
CA SER A 33 12.30 -16.68 5.91
C SER A 33 11.89 -16.36 4.47
N ARG A 34 12.74 -16.75 3.52
CA ARG A 34 12.55 -16.44 2.10
C ARG A 34 11.15 -16.80 1.57
N SER A 35 10.59 -17.93 2.02
CA SER A 35 9.24 -18.36 1.62
C SER A 35 8.14 -17.39 2.07
N PHE A 36 8.25 -16.86 3.28
CA PHE A 36 7.27 -15.89 3.80
C PHE A 36 7.44 -14.50 3.20
N GLU A 37 8.68 -14.05 2.95
CA GLU A 37 8.94 -12.82 2.19
C GLU A 37 8.34 -12.89 0.78
N TYR A 38 8.56 -14.01 0.08
CA TYR A 38 8.01 -14.21 -1.27
C TYR A 38 6.48 -14.29 -1.28
N LEU A 39 5.90 -14.94 -0.26
CA LEU A 39 4.45 -15.01 -0.08
C LEU A 39 3.84 -13.61 0.10
N ARG A 40 4.44 -12.76 0.95
CA ARG A 40 4.01 -11.37 1.14
C ARG A 40 4.15 -10.56 -0.14
N LEU A 41 5.30 -10.65 -0.81
CA LEU A 41 5.55 -9.92 -2.06
C LEU A 41 4.54 -10.30 -3.16
N THR A 42 4.25 -11.59 -3.31
CA THR A 42 3.27 -12.08 -4.29
C THR A 42 1.86 -11.61 -3.95
N SER A 43 1.49 -11.61 -2.66
CA SER A 43 0.20 -11.11 -2.18
C SER A 43 0.06 -9.60 -2.42
N LEU A 44 1.10 -8.82 -2.12
CA LEU A 44 1.17 -7.40 -2.44
C LEU A 44 1.07 -7.15 -3.95
N GLY A 45 1.64 -8.04 -4.79
CA GLY A 45 1.53 -7.94 -6.25
C GLY A 45 0.08 -7.99 -6.75
N VAL A 46 -0.78 -8.77 -6.10
CA VAL A 46 -2.22 -8.81 -6.42
C VAL A 46 -2.90 -7.49 -6.04
N ILE A 47 -2.65 -6.97 -4.84
CA ILE A 47 -3.21 -5.68 -4.39
C ILE A 47 -2.68 -4.53 -5.25
N GLY A 48 -1.40 -4.55 -5.57
CA GLY A 48 -0.74 -3.60 -6.46
C GLY A 48 -1.35 -3.58 -7.86
N ALA A 49 -1.77 -4.73 -8.38
CA ALA A 49 -2.48 -4.81 -9.66
C ALA A 49 -3.87 -4.17 -9.59
N LEU A 50 -4.60 -4.33 -8.48
CA LEU A 50 -5.92 -3.70 -8.29
C LEU A 50 -5.80 -2.17 -8.29
N VAL A 51 -4.89 -1.60 -7.49
CA VAL A 51 -4.76 -0.13 -7.38
C VAL A 51 -4.13 0.53 -8.59
N LYS A 52 -3.53 -0.25 -9.52
CA LYS A 52 -2.93 0.28 -10.74
C LYS A 52 -3.97 0.86 -11.71
N THR A 53 -5.24 0.51 -11.54
CA THR A 53 -6.32 0.83 -12.48
C THR A 53 -6.97 2.17 -12.20
N ASP A 54 -6.64 2.79 -11.05
CA ASP A 54 -7.18 4.09 -10.61
C ASP A 54 -8.71 4.11 -10.47
N GLU A 55 -9.32 2.94 -10.27
CA GLU A 55 -10.78 2.81 -10.07
C GLU A 55 -11.17 3.13 -8.62
N LYS A 56 -12.10 4.07 -8.45
CA LYS A 56 -12.59 4.52 -7.13
C LYS A 56 -13.18 3.40 -6.28
N GLU A 57 -13.86 2.43 -6.91
CA GLU A 57 -14.43 1.27 -6.22
C GLU A 57 -13.34 0.43 -5.53
N VAL A 58 -12.18 0.26 -6.18
CA VAL A 58 -11.02 -0.43 -5.59
C VAL A 58 -10.53 0.32 -4.37
N ILE A 59 -10.38 1.65 -4.45
CA ILE A 59 -9.93 2.47 -3.31
C ILE A 59 -10.95 2.39 -2.16
N SER A 60 -12.25 2.52 -2.46
CA SER A 60 -13.31 2.41 -1.44
C SER A 60 -13.29 1.06 -0.74
N PHE A 61 -13.18 -0.04 -1.49
CA PHE A 61 -13.01 -1.39 -0.93
C PHE A 61 -11.78 -1.47 -0.04
N LEU A 62 -10.64 -0.96 -0.52
CA LEU A 62 -9.38 -0.97 0.22
C LEU A 62 -9.42 -0.12 1.49
N LEU A 63 -10.15 1.00 1.52
CA LEU A 63 -10.32 1.82 2.72
C LEU A 63 -11.25 1.17 3.74
N SER A 64 -12.25 0.41 3.28
CA SER A 64 -13.12 -0.38 4.16
C SER A 64 -12.44 -1.63 4.74
N THR A 65 -11.23 -1.93 4.30
CA THR A 65 -10.45 -3.11 4.68
C THR A 65 -9.11 -2.66 5.27
N GLU A 66 -8.53 -3.40 6.20
CA GLU A 66 -7.36 -2.94 6.98
C GLU A 66 -6.02 -2.91 6.19
N ILE A 67 -6.04 -2.53 4.90
CA ILE A 67 -4.86 -2.53 4.03
C ILE A 67 -3.82 -1.49 4.43
N ILE A 68 -4.24 -0.31 4.93
CA ILE A 68 -3.32 0.77 5.29
C ILE A 68 -2.41 0.33 6.45
N PRO A 69 -2.92 -0.17 7.60
CA PRO A 69 -2.08 -0.74 8.65
C PRO A 69 -1.12 -1.83 8.16
N LEU A 70 -1.58 -2.71 7.27
CA LEU A 70 -0.76 -3.76 6.67
C LEU A 70 0.38 -3.18 5.82
N CYS A 71 0.09 -2.21 4.96
CA CYS A 71 1.08 -1.54 4.13
C CYS A 71 2.12 -0.82 4.99
N LEU A 72 1.68 -0.08 6.03
CA LEU A 72 2.60 0.63 6.93
C LEU A 72 3.56 -0.31 7.66
N ARG A 73 3.08 -1.46 8.15
CA ARG A 73 3.93 -2.49 8.76
C ARG A 73 4.99 -3.01 7.79
N ILE A 74 4.59 -3.32 6.56
CA ILE A 74 5.52 -3.83 5.54
C ILE A 74 6.50 -2.74 5.09
N MET A 75 6.05 -1.49 4.97
CA MET A 75 6.91 -0.33 4.70
C MET A 75 8.00 -0.16 5.77
N GLU A 76 7.66 -0.41 7.03
CA GLU A 76 8.61 -0.32 8.14
C GLU A 76 9.60 -1.49 8.14
N GLN A 77 9.13 -2.73 8.01
CA GLN A 77 9.92 -3.94 8.35
C GLN A 77 10.25 -4.86 7.17
N GLY A 78 9.62 -4.69 6.00
CA GLY A 78 9.76 -5.61 4.87
C GLY A 78 11.08 -5.52 4.08
N THR A 79 11.25 -6.44 3.14
CA THR A 79 12.30 -6.38 2.10
C THR A 79 12.14 -5.14 1.22
N GLU A 80 13.21 -4.68 0.57
CA GLU A 80 13.18 -3.48 -0.29
C GLU A 80 12.07 -3.53 -1.36
N LEU A 81 11.91 -4.69 -2.01
CA LEU A 81 10.85 -4.91 -2.99
C LEU A 81 9.46 -4.81 -2.36
N SER A 82 9.24 -5.46 -1.21
CA SER A 82 7.95 -5.41 -0.52
C SER A 82 7.61 -4.00 -0.03
N LYS A 83 8.62 -3.26 0.47
CA LYS A 83 8.49 -1.84 0.82
C LYS A 83 8.07 -1.02 -0.39
N THR A 84 8.73 -1.23 -1.54
CA THR A 84 8.40 -0.51 -2.78
C THR A 84 6.95 -0.74 -3.20
N VAL A 85 6.48 -1.99 -3.19
CA VAL A 85 5.10 -2.29 -3.57
C VAL A 85 4.09 -1.76 -2.54
N ALA A 86 4.38 -1.89 -1.24
CA ALA A 86 3.51 -1.38 -0.19
C ALA A 86 3.40 0.16 -0.23
N THR A 87 4.52 0.87 -0.45
CA THR A 87 4.50 2.33 -0.62
C THR A 87 3.78 2.74 -1.91
N PHE A 88 3.92 1.98 -2.99
CA PHE A 88 3.15 2.20 -4.21
C PHE A 88 1.64 2.08 -3.97
N ILE A 89 1.19 1.07 -3.21
CA ILE A 89 -0.21 0.90 -2.84
C ILE A 89 -0.70 2.10 -2.01
N LEU A 90 0.06 2.48 -0.97
CA LEU A 90 -0.27 3.66 -0.15
C LEU A 90 -0.33 4.94 -1.00
N GLN A 91 0.61 5.11 -1.94
CA GLN A 91 0.64 6.25 -2.85
C GLN A 91 -0.63 6.29 -3.71
N LYS A 92 -1.09 5.15 -4.24
CA LYS A 92 -2.33 5.08 -5.03
C LYS A 92 -3.57 5.41 -4.21
N ILE A 93 -3.61 4.97 -2.95
CA ILE A 93 -4.67 5.36 -2.01
C ILE A 93 -4.66 6.88 -1.77
N LEU A 94 -3.49 7.46 -1.50
CA LEU A 94 -3.36 8.91 -1.28
C LEU A 94 -3.73 9.75 -2.50
N LEU A 95 -3.48 9.25 -3.72
CA LEU A 95 -3.83 9.96 -4.95
C LEU A 95 -5.34 10.13 -5.12
N ASP A 96 -6.16 9.25 -4.55
CA ASP A 96 -7.61 9.42 -4.51
C ASP A 96 -8.01 10.39 -3.39
N ASP A 97 -8.95 11.29 -3.66
CA ASP A 97 -9.41 12.29 -2.67
C ASP A 97 -10.04 11.63 -1.43
N THR A 98 -10.73 10.50 -1.59
CA THR A 98 -11.32 9.74 -0.48
C THR A 98 -10.22 9.16 0.39
N GLY A 99 -9.16 8.62 -0.23
CA GLY A 99 -8.01 8.06 0.48
C GLY A 99 -7.19 9.12 1.22
N LEU A 100 -6.94 10.27 0.59
CA LEU A 100 -6.30 11.40 1.26
C LEU A 100 -7.14 11.88 2.45
N SER A 101 -8.44 12.11 2.25
CA SER A 101 -9.34 12.54 3.32
C SER A 101 -9.42 11.52 4.46
N TYR A 102 -9.38 10.22 4.16
CA TYR A 102 -9.39 9.15 5.16
C TYR A 102 -8.13 9.17 6.05
N ILE A 103 -6.96 9.34 5.43
CA ILE A 103 -5.66 9.37 6.13
C ILE A 103 -5.55 10.64 6.97
N CYS A 104 -5.96 11.80 6.45
CA CYS A 104 -5.94 13.08 7.15
C CYS A 104 -7.18 13.32 8.05
N GLN A 105 -8.03 12.29 8.23
CA GLN A 105 -9.26 12.42 9.00
C GLN A 105 -8.98 12.65 10.49
N THR A 106 -8.02 11.92 11.05
CA THR A 106 -7.60 12.03 12.45
C THR A 106 -6.11 12.25 12.55
N TYR A 107 -5.69 12.90 13.64
CA TYR A 107 -4.28 13.11 13.92
C TYR A 107 -3.52 11.79 14.04
N GLU A 108 -4.09 10.75 14.66
CA GLU A 108 -3.38 9.48 14.82
C GLU A 108 -3.09 8.80 13.48
N ARG A 109 -4.06 8.81 12.55
CA ARG A 109 -3.87 8.21 11.22
C ARG A 109 -2.78 8.94 10.44
N PHE A 110 -2.87 10.27 10.37
CA PHE A 110 -1.87 11.09 9.70
C PHE A 110 -0.49 10.93 10.33
N SER A 111 -0.40 11.07 11.65
CA SER A 111 0.86 11.00 12.40
C SER A 111 1.54 9.64 12.22
N HIS A 112 0.78 8.54 12.22
CA HIS A 112 1.34 7.22 11.98
C HIS A 112 1.92 7.09 10.56
N VAL A 113 1.19 7.54 9.53
CA VAL A 113 1.69 7.53 8.14
C VAL A 113 2.95 8.39 8.01
N ALA A 114 2.92 9.63 8.53
CA ALA A 114 4.05 10.56 8.47
C ALA A 114 5.29 10.02 9.20
N MET A 115 5.11 9.38 10.36
CA MET A 115 6.18 8.75 11.11
C MET A 115 6.85 7.63 10.30
N ILE A 116 6.07 6.73 9.69
CA ILE A 116 6.63 5.62 8.90
C ILE A 116 7.37 6.16 7.66
N LEU A 117 6.80 7.12 6.93
CA LEU A 117 7.48 7.77 5.82
C LEU A 117 8.80 8.43 6.27
N GLY A 118 8.83 9.07 7.44
CA GLY A 118 10.03 9.70 7.99
C GLY A 118 11.13 8.68 8.30
N LYS A 119 10.77 7.55 8.93
CA LYS A 119 11.71 6.42 9.14
C LYS A 119 12.27 5.90 7.81
N MET A 120 11.45 5.86 6.76
CA MET A 120 11.90 5.43 5.43
C MET A 120 12.88 6.41 4.80
N VAL A 121 12.66 7.73 4.93
CA VAL A 121 13.61 8.75 4.46
C VAL A 121 14.96 8.59 5.17
N MET A 122 14.95 8.40 6.49
CA MET A 122 16.17 8.18 7.28
C MET A 122 16.92 6.90 6.87
N LYS A 123 16.19 5.85 6.43
CA LYS A 123 16.83 4.64 5.90
C LYS A 123 17.38 4.86 4.50
N LEU A 124 16.64 5.56 3.64
CA LEU A 124 17.03 5.85 2.25
C LEU A 124 18.25 6.75 2.13
N SER A 125 18.56 7.57 3.14
CA SER A 125 19.80 8.36 3.17
C SER A 125 21.05 7.50 3.38
N ARG A 126 20.91 6.33 4.01
CA ARG A 126 22.00 5.37 4.24
C ARG A 126 22.08 4.30 3.16
N ASP A 127 20.93 3.76 2.77
CA ASP A 127 20.77 2.72 1.74
C ASP A 127 19.89 3.26 0.60
N PRO A 128 20.46 3.91 -0.41
CA PRO A 128 19.69 4.57 -1.46
C PRO A 128 18.88 3.59 -2.31
N SER A 129 17.60 3.89 -2.51
CA SER A 129 16.74 3.21 -3.47
C SER A 129 15.88 4.23 -4.22
N SER A 130 16.23 4.52 -5.47
CA SER A 130 15.56 5.55 -6.27
C SER A 130 14.08 5.24 -6.50
N ARG A 131 13.73 3.96 -6.64
CA ARG A 131 12.33 3.52 -6.84
C ARG A 131 11.50 3.78 -5.59
N LEU A 132 12.01 3.39 -4.43
CA LEU A 132 11.32 3.59 -3.16
C LEU A 132 11.20 5.08 -2.82
N LEU A 133 12.29 5.84 -2.98
CA LEU A 133 12.32 7.28 -2.73
C LEU A 133 11.30 8.04 -3.58
N LYS A 134 11.15 7.67 -4.86
CA LYS A 134 10.13 8.25 -5.75
C LYS A 134 8.71 8.10 -5.21
N HIS A 135 8.37 6.96 -4.63
CA HIS A 135 7.05 6.74 -4.03
C HIS A 135 6.90 7.54 -2.73
N VAL A 136 7.93 7.55 -1.86
CA VAL A 136 7.92 8.32 -0.60
C VAL A 136 7.71 9.82 -0.86
N ILE A 137 8.43 10.41 -1.81
CA ILE A 137 8.28 11.83 -2.18
C ILE A 137 6.85 12.12 -2.65
N ARG A 138 6.27 11.23 -3.45
CA ARG A 138 4.89 11.40 -3.94
C ARG A 138 3.84 11.30 -2.84
N CYS A 139 4.06 10.43 -1.85
CA CYS A 139 3.19 10.39 -0.67
C CYS A 139 3.24 11.72 0.08
N TYR A 140 4.44 12.27 0.35
CA TYR A 140 4.56 13.58 1.01
C TYR A 140 3.93 14.72 0.20
N SER A 141 4.21 14.78 -1.10
CA SER A 141 3.63 15.79 -1.99
C SER A 141 2.11 15.72 -2.01
N ARG A 142 1.51 14.53 -1.95
CA ARG A 142 0.07 14.38 -1.93
C ARG A 142 -0.53 14.70 -0.56
N LEU A 143 0.18 14.38 0.52
CA LEU A 143 -0.22 14.75 1.88
C LEU A 143 -0.24 16.27 2.06
N SER A 144 0.67 17.03 1.42
CA SER A 144 0.69 18.50 1.50
C SER A 144 -0.46 19.19 0.76
N ASP A 145 -1.23 18.46 -0.06
CA ASP A 145 -2.46 19.00 -0.66
C ASP A 145 -3.59 19.12 0.38
N ASN A 146 -3.48 18.43 1.52
CA ASN A 146 -4.42 18.57 2.62
C ASN A 146 -4.06 19.83 3.45
N PRO A 147 -5.01 20.74 3.71
CA PRO A 147 -4.72 21.99 4.41
C PRO A 147 -4.51 21.83 5.93
N ARG A 148 -4.71 20.64 6.49
CA ARG A 148 -4.57 20.36 7.93
C ARG A 148 -3.15 20.02 8.36
#